data_AF-A0A0R1RHR6-F1
#
_entry.id   AF-A0A0R1RHR6-F1
#
_cell.length_a   1.000
_cell.length_b   1.000
_cell.length_c   1.000
_cell.angle_alpha   90.00
_cell.angle_beta   90.00
_cell.angle_gamma   90.00
#
_symmetry.space_group_name_H-M   'P 1'
#
loop_
_entity.id
_entity.type
_entity.pdbx_description
1 polymer ?
#
loop_
_entity_poly.entity_id
_entity_poly.type
_entity_poly.pdbx_seq_one_letter_code
_entity_poly.pdbx_strand_id
1 'polypeptide(L)' 'MNNDLIMFSTGMITWDGHEFLDTIRDPEVWSNTKKILSHLESVSISTVSNIGTGVLNHIIDKQMGY' A
#
# COMPACT_ATOMS: atom_id res chain seq x y z
N MET A 1 0.92 38.38 -18.90
CA MET A 1 0.70 36.95 -19.19
C MET A 1 0.35 36.31 -17.87
N ASN A 2 -0.89 35.81 -17.72
CA ASN A 2 -1.38 35.26 -16.45
C ASN A 2 -0.86 33.83 -16.27
N ASN A 3 -0.42 33.50 -15.06
CA ASN A 3 0.18 32.23 -14.70
C ASN A 3 -0.89 31.18 -14.34
N ASP A 4 -1.97 31.15 -15.11
CA ASP A 4 -3.13 30.33 -14.83
C ASP A 4 -2.90 28.91 -15.35
N LEU A 5 -3.09 27.93 -14.48
CA LEU A 5 -2.88 26.51 -14.78
C LEU A 5 -4.07 26.01 -15.62
N ILE A 6 -3.86 25.90 -16.94
CA ILE A 6 -4.93 25.67 -17.94
C ILE A 6 -5.49 24.24 -17.87
N MET A 7 -4.67 23.25 -17.50
CA MET A 7 -5.08 21.86 -17.34
C MET A 7 -4.08 21.10 -16.47
N PHE A 8 -4.59 20.31 -15.53
CA PHE A 8 -3.82 19.30 -14.79
C PHE A 8 -4.55 17.97 -14.92
N SER A 9 -3.84 16.92 -15.33
CA SER A 9 -4.36 15.57 -15.36
C SER A 9 -3.40 14.68 -14.57
N THR A 10 -3.93 13.96 -13.59
CA THR A 10 -3.23 12.83 -12.99
C THR A 10 -3.46 11.62 -13.89
N GLY A 11 -2.38 11.01 -14.40
CA GLY A 11 -2.49 9.77 -15.18
C GLY A 11 -3.15 8.62 -14.41
N MET A 12 -3.45 7.51 -15.11
CA MET A 12 -3.84 6.27 -14.44
C MET A 12 -2.70 5.77 -13.54
N ILE A 13 -3.04 5.07 -12.46
CA ILE A 13 -2.04 4.41 -11.62
C ILE A 13 -1.34 3.32 -12.43
N THR A 14 -0.05 3.09 -12.19
CA THR A 14 0.70 2.03 -12.87
C THR A 14 0.15 0.66 -12.47
N TRP A 15 0.49 -0.36 -13.25
CA TRP A 15 0.19 -1.76 -12.89
C TRP A 15 0.68 -2.11 -11.48
N ASP A 16 1.93 -1.78 -11.17
CA ASP A 16 2.51 -2.01 -9.84
C ASP A 16 1.77 -1.27 -8.73
N GLY A 17 1.20 -0.10 -9.04
CA GLY A 17 0.38 0.63 -8.09
C GLY A 17 -0.99 -0.03 -7.87
N HIS A 18 -1.57 -0.65 -8.91
CA HIS A 18 -2.74 -1.52 -8.75
C HIS A 18 -2.42 -2.75 -7.88
N GLU A 19 -1.31 -3.44 -8.13
CA GLU A 19 -0.88 -4.60 -7.34
C GLU A 19 -0.65 -4.23 -5.86
N PHE A 20 -0.01 -3.09 -5.61
CA PHE A 20 0.13 -2.54 -4.26
C PHE A 20 -1.24 -2.31 -3.60
N LEU A 21 -2.16 -1.65 -4.30
CA LEU A 21 -3.50 -1.39 -3.77
C LEU A 21 -4.26 -2.68 -3.49
N ASP A 22 -4.16 -3.69 -4.35
CA ASP A 22 -4.82 -4.98 -4.14
C ASP A 22 -4.23 -5.74 -2.93
N THR A 23 -2.95 -5.54 -2.63
CA THR A 23 -2.30 -6.09 -1.44
C THR A 23 -2.80 -5.43 -0.14
N ILE A 24 -2.90 -4.10 -0.10
CA ILE A 24 -3.22 -3.36 1.13
C ILE A 24 -4.67 -2.87 1.25
N ARG A 25 -5.54 -3.10 0.26
CA ARG A 25 -6.94 -2.62 0.28
C ARG A 25 -7.76 -3.25 1.39
N ASP A 26 -7.46 -4.50 1.76
CA ASP A 26 -8.16 -5.18 2.83
C ASP A 26 -7.97 -4.42 4.17
N PRO A 27 -9.06 -4.08 4.90
CA PRO A 27 -8.95 -3.29 6.12
C PRO A 27 -8.10 -3.94 7.23
N GLU A 28 -8.15 -5.27 7.35
CA GLU A 28 -7.38 -6.01 8.36
C GLU A 28 -5.88 -5.98 7.99
N VAL A 29 -5.56 -6.27 6.73
CA VAL A 29 -4.19 -6.17 6.21
C VAL A 29 -3.64 -4.75 6.40
N TRP A 30 -4.42 -3.72 6.05
CA TRP A 30 -3.98 -2.33 6.17
C TRP A 30 -3.73 -1.89 7.61
N SER A 31 -4.63 -2.25 8.52
CA SER A 31 -4.51 -1.89 9.94
C SER A 31 -3.24 -2.48 10.57
N ASN A 32 -2.99 -3.77 10.30
CA ASN A 32 -1.81 -4.47 10.78
C ASN A 32 -0.52 -3.91 10.16
N THR A 33 -0.53 -3.63 8.85
CA THR A 33 0.60 -3.00 8.15
C THR A 33 0.97 -1.66 8.77
N LYS A 34 -0.02 -0.78 9.00
CA LYS A 34 0.21 0.51 9.68
C LYS A 34 0.76 0.35 11.09
N LYS A 35 0.27 -0.64 11.84
CA LYS A 35 0.75 -0.90 13.20
C LYS A 35 2.24 -1.25 13.21
N ILE A 36 2.67 -2.12 12.28
CA ILE A 36 4.08 -2.50 12.11
C ILE A 36 4.92 -1.27 11.72
N LEU A 37 4.41 -0.44 10.80
CA LEU A 37 5.09 0.75 10.29
C LEU A 37 5.12 1.93 11.26
N SER A 38 4.32 1.93 12.32
CA SER A 38 4.09 3.11 13.18
C SER A 38 5.34 3.68 13.87
N HIS A 39 6.43 2.91 13.93
CA HIS A 39 7.71 3.33 14.50
C HIS A 39 8.74 3.79 13.46
N LEU A 40 8.39 3.77 12.18
CA LEU A 40 9.27 4.14 11.07
C LEU A 40 8.83 5.47 10.46
N GLU A 41 9.71 6.46 10.50
CA GLU A 41 9.39 7.83 10.03
C GLU A 41 9.53 8.00 8.51
N SER A 42 10.25 7.11 7.82
CA SER A 42 10.48 7.20 6.38
C SER A 42 10.55 5.82 5.77
N VAL A 43 9.47 5.44 5.08
CA VAL A 43 9.36 4.16 4.38
C VAL A 43 9.01 4.39 2.91
N SER A 44 9.67 3.65 2.02
CA SER A 44 9.33 3.65 0.61
C SER A 44 8.03 2.88 0.37
N ILE A 45 7.36 3.15 -0.74
CA ILE A 45 6.18 2.40 -1.16
C ILE A 45 6.47 0.89 -1.30
N SER A 46 7.67 0.53 -1.74
CA SER A 46 8.12 -0.87 -1.84
C SER A 46 8.23 -1.53 -0.47
N THR A 47 8.69 -0.83 0.56
CA THR A 47 8.72 -1.34 1.94
C THR A 47 7.31 -1.56 2.47
N VAL A 48 6.38 -0.63 2.21
CA VAL A 48 4.97 -0.79 2.60
C VAL A 48 4.35 -2.00 1.91
N SER A 49 4.61 -2.18 0.60
CA SER A 49 4.14 -3.33 -0.18
C SER A 49 4.63 -4.65 0.41
N ASN A 50 5.95 -4.76 0.67
CA ASN A 50 6.54 -5.97 1.23
C ASN A 50 5.96 -6.34 2.62
N ILE A 51 5.74 -5.33 3.47
CA ILE A 51 5.13 -5.57 4.79
C ILE A 51 3.66 -5.98 4.63
N GLY A 52 2.91 -5.34 3.72
CA GLY A 52 1.54 -5.71 3.39
C GLY A 52 1.44 -7.17 2.95
N THR A 53 2.31 -7.61 2.04
CA THR A 53 2.39 -9.02 1.61
C THR A 53 2.72 -9.95 2.78
N GLY A 54 3.65 -9.57 3.66
CA GLY A 54 3.97 -10.35 4.86
C GLY A 54 2.78 -10.50 5.81
N VAL A 55 2.01 -9.43 6.03
CA VAL A 55 0.79 -9.46 6.83
C VAL A 55 -0.28 -10.35 6.19
N LEU A 56 -0.49 -10.22 4.89
CA LEU A 56 -1.44 -11.04 4.14
C LEU A 56 -1.10 -12.53 4.26
N ASN A 57 0.16 -12.90 4.06
CA ASN A 57 0.63 -14.27 4.20
C ASN A 57 0.39 -14.80 5.63
N HIS A 58 0.66 -13.99 6.66
CA HIS A 58 0.40 -14.38 8.05
C HIS A 58 -1.08 -14.63 8.35
N ILE A 59 -1.99 -13.87 7.72
CA ILE A 59 -3.44 -14.10 7.83
C ILE A 59 -3.81 -15.42 7.15
N ILE A 60 -3.26 -15.67 5.96
CA ILE A 60 -3.46 -16.91 5.20
C ILE A 60 -2.96 -18.12 6.00
N ASP A 61 -1.76 -18.05 6.59
CA ASP A 61 -1.18 -19.12 7.40
C ASP A 61 -2.08 -19.46 8.58
N LYS A 62 -2.57 -18.44 9.30
CA LYS A 62 -3.54 -18.61 10.40
C LYS A 62 -4.84 -19.29 9.96
N GLN A 63 -5.34 -18.97 8.76
CA GLN A 63 -6.56 -19.59 8.22
C GLN A 63 -6.33 -21.05 7.83
N MET A 64 -5.12 -21.40 7.39
CA MET A 64 -4.75 -22.77 7.05
C MET A 64 -4.35 -23.62 8.26
N GLY A 65 -4.13 -23.01 9.42
CA GLY A 65 -3.77 -23.71 10.66
C GLY A 65 -2.27 -23.97 10.82
N TYR A 66 -1.43 -23.18 10.15
CA TYR A 66 0.02 -23.15 10.35
C TYR A 66 0.42 -22.18 11.48
#